data_AF-A0A2K8T8V0-F1
#
_entry.id   AF-A0A2K8T8V0-F1
#
_cell.length_a   1.000
_cell.length_b   1.000
_cell.length_c   1.000
_cell.angle_alpha   90.00
_cell.angle_beta   90.00
_cell.angle_gamma   90.00
#
_symmetry.space_group_name_H-M   'P 1'
#
loop_
_entity.id
_entity.type
_entity.pdbx_description
1 polymer ?
#
loop_
_entity_poly.entity_id
_entity_poly.type
_entity_poly.pdbx_seq_one_letter_code
_entity_poly.pdbx_strand_id
1 'polypeptide(L)'
;MKRLVNWIEKEFNLKCCRESVRKTLKNLGLSWKKARKLLNKANSKKRAEFLATLQSLLDDALHNGHLLIFIDEAHIHLDTDEGYGWSIPR
;
A
#
# COMPACT_ATOMS: atom_id res chain seq x y z
N MET A 1 -5.60 -16.85 10.84
CA MET A 1 -4.80 -17.63 11.82
C MET A 1 -4.75 -19.14 11.54
N LYS A 2 -5.88 -19.84 11.34
CA LYS A 2 -5.90 -21.30 11.06
C LYS A 2 -4.92 -21.72 9.95
N ARG A 3 -4.91 -20.98 8.83
CA ARG A 3 -3.96 -21.20 7.72
C ARG A 3 -2.49 -21.19 8.15
N LEU A 4 -2.09 -20.25 9.02
CA LEU A 4 -0.70 -20.18 9.49
C LEU A 4 -0.38 -21.32 10.46
N VAL A 5 -1.30 -21.67 11.36
CA VAL A 5 -1.12 -22.82 12.28
C VAL A 5 -0.95 -24.12 11.49
N ASN A 6 -1.81 -24.35 10.50
CA ASN A 6 -1.71 -25.53 9.64
C ASN A 6 -0.42 -25.53 8.82
N TRP A 7 0.05 -24.36 8.37
CA TRP A 7 1.32 -24.24 7.67
C TRP A 7 2.51 -24.56 8.58
N ILE A 8 2.51 -24.06 9.83
CA ILE A 8 3.55 -24.38 10.83
C ILE A 8 3.59 -25.88 11.12
N GLU A 9 2.43 -26.52 11.28
CA GLU A 9 2.35 -27.97 11.49
C GLU A 9 2.91 -28.74 10.30
N LYS A 10 2.60 -28.33 9.06
CA LYS A 10 3.11 -28.98 7.85
C LYS A 10 4.61 -28.80 7.64
N GLU A 11 5.10 -27.58 7.86
CA GLU A 11 6.49 -27.21 7.55
C GLU A 11 7.48 -27.65 8.64
N PHE A 12 7.06 -27.57 9.91
CA PHE A 12 7.94 -27.81 11.07
C PHE A 12 7.52 -29.03 11.91
N ASN A 13 6.48 -29.77 11.51
CA ASN A 13 5.89 -30.86 12.28
C ASN A 13 5.55 -30.48 13.74
N LEU A 14 5.20 -29.21 13.96
CA LEU A 14 4.97 -28.63 15.28
C LEU A 14 3.50 -28.28 15.47
N LYS A 15 2.85 -28.96 16.42
CA LYS A 15 1.47 -28.66 16.82
C LYS A 15 1.47 -27.52 17.83
N CYS A 16 0.97 -26.37 17.40
CA CYS A 16 0.78 -25.19 18.25
C CYS A 16 -0.66 -24.70 18.20
N CYS A 17 -1.20 -24.27 19.34
CA CYS A 17 -2.51 -23.61 19.36
C CYS A 17 -2.41 -22.19 18.78
N ARG A 18 -3.56 -21.63 18.39
CA ARG A 18 -3.64 -20.28 17.79
C ARG A 18 -3.06 -19.19 18.68
N GLU A 19 -3.27 -19.28 19.99
CA GLU A 19 -2.79 -18.27 20.94
C GLU A 19 -1.28 -18.31 21.12
N SER A 20 -0.65 -19.50 21.10
CA SER A 20 0.81 -19.61 21.14
C SER A 20 1.42 -18.90 19.93
N VAL A 21 0.92 -19.16 18.72
CA VAL A 21 1.38 -18.48 17.50
C VAL A 21 1.16 -16.97 17.60
N ARG A 22 -0.02 -16.53 18.07
CA ARG A 22 -0.33 -15.10 18.24
C ARG A 22 0.65 -14.42 19.21
N LYS A 23 0.94 -15.05 20.35
CA LYS A 23 1.87 -14.53 21.37
C LYS A 23 3.30 -14.47 20.84
N THR A 24 3.76 -15.52 20.15
CA THR A 24 5.08 -15.54 19.52
C THR A 24 5.23 -14.43 18.49
N LEU A 25 4.24 -14.24 17.60
CA LEU A 25 4.28 -13.17 16.60
C LEU A 25 4.32 -11.78 17.25
N LYS A 26 3.56 -11.55 18.32
CA LYS A 26 3.64 -10.31 19.10
C LYS A 26 5.00 -10.10 19.77
N ASN A 27 5.57 -11.16 20.36
CA ASN A 27 6.89 -11.10 20.99
C ASN A 27 8.00 -10.80 19.98
N LEU A 28 7.82 -11.22 18.72
CA LEU A 28 8.69 -10.87 17.59
C LEU A 28 8.44 -9.45 17.05
N GLY A 29 7.57 -8.66 17.69
CA GLY A 29 7.26 -7.29 17.29
C GLY A 29 6.28 -7.16 16.13
N LEU A 30 5.65 -8.24 15.68
CA LEU A 30 4.68 -8.20 14.58
C LEU A 30 3.30 -7.73 15.07
N SER A 31 2.59 -7.05 14.17
CA SER A 31 1.24 -6.55 14.40
C SER A 31 0.27 -7.09 13.36
N TRP A 32 -0.97 -7.35 13.76
CA TRP A 32 -2.04 -7.74 12.85
C TRP A 32 -2.62 -6.47 12.21
N LYS A 33 -2.33 -6.26 10.92
CA LYS A 33 -2.69 -5.05 10.19
C LYS A 33 -3.43 -5.39 8.91
N LYS A 34 -4.34 -4.49 8.52
CA LYS A 34 -4.99 -4.54 7.21
C LYS A 34 -3.93 -4.30 6.14
N ALA A 35 -3.92 -5.13 5.10
CA ALA A 35 -3.02 -4.92 3.97
C ALA A 35 -3.38 -3.58 3.31
N ARG A 36 -2.44 -2.66 3.23
CA ARG A 36 -2.66 -1.38 2.57
C ARG A 36 -2.35 -1.54 1.09
N LYS A 37 -3.26 -1.11 0.23
CA LYS A 37 -2.98 -1.03 -1.19
C LYS A 37 -1.83 -0.06 -1.43
N LEU A 38 -0.81 -0.56 -2.12
CA LEU A 38 0.27 0.27 -2.61
C LEU A 38 0.01 0.44 -4.09
N LEU A 39 -0.48 1.62 -4.48
CA LEU A 39 -0.38 2.04 -5.86
C LEU A 39 1.09 2.04 -6.24
N ASN A 40 1.40 1.42 -7.36
CA ASN A 40 2.77 1.37 -7.84
C ASN A 40 3.25 2.81 -8.06
N LYS A 41 4.49 3.12 -7.69
CA LYS A 41 5.03 4.46 -7.92
C LYS A 41 5.03 4.73 -9.43
N ALA A 42 4.50 5.88 -9.84
CA ALA A 42 4.56 6.31 -11.22
C ALA A 42 6.02 6.32 -11.71
N ASN A 43 6.23 6.02 -12.99
CA ASN A 43 7.55 6.03 -13.62
C ASN A 43 8.24 7.39 -13.37
N SER A 44 9.41 7.37 -12.72
CA SER A 44 10.11 8.58 -12.29
C SER A 44 10.43 9.53 -13.44
N LYS A 45 10.73 8.99 -14.64
CA LYS A 45 10.99 9.80 -15.84
C LYS A 45 9.72 10.50 -16.31
N LYS A 46 8.61 9.76 -16.46
CA LYS A 46 7.31 10.34 -16.84
C LYS A 46 6.83 11.39 -15.83
N ARG A 47 7.09 11.18 -14.54
CA ARG A 47 6.78 12.15 -13.49
C ARG A 47 7.60 13.44 -13.66
N ALA A 48 8.90 13.33 -13.93
CA ALA A 48 9.76 14.49 -14.14
C ALA A 48 9.32 15.29 -15.39
N GLU A 49 9.03 14.60 -16.48
CA GLU A 49 8.50 15.21 -17.71
C GLU A 49 7.17 15.94 -17.45
N PHE A 50 6.24 15.30 -16.73
CA PHE A 50 4.98 15.92 -16.36
C PHE A 50 5.16 17.16 -15.47
N LEU A 51 6.07 17.11 -14.48
CA LEU A 51 6.34 18.25 -13.60
C LEU A 51 6.92 19.45 -14.37
N ALA A 52 7.76 19.22 -15.37
CA ALA A 52 8.29 20.28 -16.22
C ALA A 52 7.15 20.97 -17.01
N THR A 53 6.24 20.20 -17.60
CA THR A 53 5.06 20.74 -18.29
C THR A 53 4.14 21.48 -17.33
N LEU A 54 3.88 20.90 -16.15
CA LEU A 54 3.00 21.50 -15.14
C LEU A 54 3.53 22.85 -14.64
N GLN A 55 4.84 22.97 -14.41
CA GLN A 55 5.45 24.21 -13.95
C GLN A 55 5.17 25.35 -14.93
N SER A 56 5.39 25.12 -16.23
CA SER A 56 5.12 26.12 -17.26
C SER A 56 3.65 26.52 -17.33
N LEU A 57 2.73 25.56 -17.17
CA LEU A 57 1.29 25.83 -17.19
C LEU A 57 0.83 26.63 -15.96
N LEU A 58 1.44 26.37 -14.80
CA LEU A 58 1.16 27.12 -13.58
C LEU A 58 1.67 28.56 -13.68
N ASP A 59 2.89 28.75 -14.18
CA ASP A 59 3.47 30.08 -14.36
C ASP A 59 2.61 30.92 -15.32
N ASP A 60 2.16 30.33 -16.43
CA ASP A 60 1.26 30.97 -17.40
C ASP A 60 -0.11 31.32 -16.79
N ALA A 61 -0.72 30.41 -16.03
CA ALA A 61 -1.98 30.66 -15.35
C ALA A 61 -1.88 31.79 -14.30
N LEU A 62 -0.77 31.83 -13.56
CA LEU A 62 -0.53 32.84 -12.51
C LEU A 62 -0.26 34.23 -13.07
N HIS A 63 0.40 34.33 -14.22
CA HIS A 63 0.86 35.62 -14.75
C HIS A 63 -0.01 36.17 -15.89
N ASN A 64 -0.68 35.30 -16.65
CA ASN A 64 -1.44 35.69 -17.84
C ASN A 64 -2.96 35.56 -17.65
N GLY A 65 -3.42 35.20 -16.44
CA GLY A 65 -4.85 35.13 -16.11
C GLY A 65 -5.58 33.96 -16.78
N HIS A 66 -4.84 32.95 -17.24
CA HIS A 66 -5.42 31.75 -17.85
C HIS A 66 -5.97 30.79 -16.79
N LEU A 67 -7.07 30.11 -17.11
CA LEU A 67 -7.69 29.10 -16.23
C LEU A 67 -7.08 27.72 -16.49
N LEU A 68 -6.43 27.15 -15.47
CA LEU A 68 -5.93 25.78 -15.52
C LEU A 68 -6.99 24.81 -14.98
N ILE A 69 -7.38 23.82 -15.80
CA ILE A 69 -8.37 22.81 -15.44
C ILE A 69 -7.66 21.45 -15.36
N PHE A 70 -7.79 20.77 -14.23
CA PHE A 70 -7.31 19.41 -14.04
C PHE A 70 -8.46 18.43 -14.30
N ILE A 71 -8.24 17.48 -15.21
CA ILE A 71 -9.20 16.42 -15.53
C ILE A 71 -8.46 15.09 -15.42
N ASP A 72 -8.99 14.16 -14.63
CA ASP A 72 -8.50 12.79 -14.52
C ASP A 72 -9.70 11.84 -14.74
N GLU A 73 -9.47 10.78 -15.50
CA GLU A 73 -10.51 9.89 -16.02
C GLU A 73 -11.06 8.93 -14.95
N ALA A 74 -10.37 8.74 -13.82
CA ALA A 74 -10.88 7.85 -12.78
C ALA A 74 -10.43 8.21 -11.36
N HIS A 75 -11.42 8.35 -10.46
CA HIS A 75 -11.22 7.98 -9.06
C HIS A 75 -11.07 6.46 -9.03
N ILE A 76 -9.84 5.95 -9.15
CA ILE A 76 -9.58 4.51 -9.08
C ILE A 76 -9.89 4.06 -7.65
N HIS A 77 -11.15 3.65 -7.43
CA HIS A 77 -11.52 2.84 -6.29
C HIS A 77 -10.85 1.49 -6.50
N LEU A 78 -9.78 1.25 -5.76
CA LEU A 78 -9.26 -0.09 -5.66
C LEU A 78 -10.26 -0.90 -4.83
N ASP A 79 -11.30 -1.42 -5.45
CA ASP A 79 -12.24 -2.33 -4.80
C ASP A 79 -11.67 -3.74 -4.89
N THR A 80 -10.74 -4.00 -3.97
CA THR A 80 -10.26 -5.35 -3.70
C THR A 80 -10.44 -5.60 -2.22
N ASP A 81 -10.96 -6.77 -1.87
CA ASP A 81 -11.03 -7.25 -0.49
C ASP A 81 -9.61 -7.33 0.08
N GLU A 82 -9.21 -6.26 0.78
CA GLU A 82 -7.93 -6.19 1.47
C GLU A 82 -7.92 -7.22 2.59
N GLY A 83 -7.12 -8.27 2.42
CA GLY A 83 -6.84 -9.22 3.49
C GLY A 83 -6.14 -8.57 4.67
N TYR A 84 -6.14 -9.28 5.80
CA TYR A 84 -5.35 -8.92 6.97
C TYR A 84 -4.14 -9.85 7.10
N GLY A 85 -3.03 -9.34 7.60
CA GLY A 85 -1.78 -10.08 7.77
C GLY A 85 -0.98 -9.62 8.97
N TRP A 86 0.06 -10.40 9.29
CA TRP A 86 1.07 -10.03 10.29
C TRP A 86 2.21 -9.28 9.61
N SER A 87 2.54 -8.09 10.09
CA SER A 87 3.63 -7.28 9.54
C SER A 87 4.38 -6.50 10.61
N ILE A 88 5.62 -6.12 10.28
CA ILE A 88 6.41 -5.21 11.10
C ILE A 88 5.69 -3.86 11.14
N PRO A 89 5.46 -3.27 12.32
CA PRO A 89 4.96 -1.92 12.42
C PRO A 89 5.96 -0.97 11.75
N ARG A 90 5.57 -0.37 10.62
CA ARG A 90 6.18 0.89 10.16
C ARG A 90 5.78 2.03 11.08
#